data_AF-W4VAF6-F1
#
_entry.id   AF-W4VAF6-F1
#
_cell.length_a   1.000
_cell.length_b   1.000
_cell.length_c   1.000
_cell.angle_alpha   90.00
_cell.angle_beta   90.00
_cell.angle_gamma   90.00
#
_symmetry.space_group_name_H-M   'P 1'
#
loop_
_entity.id
_entity.type
_entity.pdbx_description
1 polymer ?
#
loop_
_entity_poly.entity_id
_entity_poly.type
_entity_poly.pdbx_seq_one_letter_code
_entity_poly.pdbx_strand_id
1 'polypeptide(L)'
;MEKRDFSSIIRKDREEHKSKKFEGTFLEYLDIVKENPEITMLAHQRMYQLITEPGVTVIRTDENPRLRRIYGNDVIKNINFLMMSFSESIKQS
;
A
#
# COMPACT_ATOMS: atom_id res chain seq x y z
N MET A 1 4.65 -3.25 -31.65
CA MET A 1 4.28 -3.19 -30.22
C MET A 1 5.57 -3.36 -29.43
N GLU A 2 6.11 -2.28 -28.88
CA GLU A 2 7.34 -2.34 -28.08
C GLU A 2 7.15 -3.30 -26.90
N LYS A 3 8.08 -4.25 -26.76
CA LYS A 3 8.12 -5.18 -25.64
C LYS A 3 8.65 -4.39 -24.44
N ARG A 4 7.76 -3.92 -23.56
CA ARG A 4 8.17 -3.27 -22.31
C ARG A 4 9.13 -4.20 -21.58
N ASP A 5 10.35 -3.74 -21.33
CA ASP A 5 11.34 -4.53 -20.62
C ASP A 5 11.05 -4.48 -19.11
N PHE A 6 10.16 -5.36 -18.66
CA PHE A 6 9.81 -5.51 -17.25
C PHE A 6 11.03 -5.72 -16.34
N SER A 7 12.11 -6.31 -16.87
CA SER A 7 13.35 -6.51 -16.11
C SER A 7 13.96 -5.17 -15.69
N SER A 8 14.04 -4.21 -16.63
CA SER A 8 14.56 -2.87 -16.35
C SER A 8 13.72 -2.12 -15.31
N ILE A 9 12.39 -2.24 -15.38
CA ILE A 9 11.45 -1.59 -14.45
C ILE A 9 11.62 -2.16 -13.04
N ILE A 10 11.62 -3.49 -12.90
CA ILE A 10 11.81 -4.17 -11.62
C ILE A 10 13.18 -3.83 -11.02
N ARG A 11 14.23 -3.74 -11.84
CA ARG A 11 15.57 -3.40 -11.34
C ARG A 11 15.63 -1.96 -10.83
N LYS A 12 15.06 -1.01 -11.56
CA LYS A 12 14.98 0.39 -11.17
C LYS A 12 14.22 0.56 -9.85
N ASP A 13 13.05 -0.07 -9.73
CA ASP A 13 12.24 -0.07 -8.51
C ASP A 13 13.02 -0.60 -7.28
N ARG A 14 13.74 -1.72 -7.46
CA ARG A 14 14.61 -2.28 -6.40
C ARG A 14 15.78 -1.38 -6.04
N GLU A 15 16.33 -0.65 -7.00
CA GLU A 15 17.40 0.32 -6.77
C GLU A 15 16.88 1.55 -6.00
N GLU A 16 15.69 2.05 -6.36
CA GLU A 16 15.02 3.19 -5.72
C GLU A 16 14.52 2.87 -4.30
N HIS A 17 14.08 1.64 -4.05
CA HIS A 17 13.55 1.18 -2.75
C HIS A 17 14.55 0.39 -1.90
N LYS A 18 15.86 0.49 -2.19
CA LYS A 18 16.89 -0.05 -1.29
C LYS A 18 16.82 0.67 0.05
N SER A 19 16.24 0.00 1.05
CA SER A 19 16.32 0.47 2.44
C SER A 19 17.78 0.51 2.88
N LYS A 20 18.19 1.64 3.49
CA LYS A 20 19.49 1.72 4.14
C LYS A 20 19.50 0.73 5.30
N LYS A 21 20.49 -0.16 5.33
CA LYS A 21 20.73 -1.00 6.49
C LYS A 21 21.22 -0.11 7.63
N PHE A 22 20.72 -0.35 8.84
CA PHE A 22 21.24 0.30 10.03
C PHE A 22 22.65 -0.23 10.32
N GLU A 23 23.58 0.68 10.61
CA GLU A 23 24.93 0.38 11.09
C GLU A 23 25.16 1.21 12.35
N GLY A 24 25.52 0.57 13.45
CA GLY A 24 25.67 1.22 14.74
C GLY A 24 25.67 0.24 15.90
N THR A 25 25.76 0.76 17.12
CA THR A 25 25.70 -0.04 18.35
C THR A 25 24.25 -0.35 18.74
N PHE A 26 24.06 -1.31 19.64
CA PHE A 26 22.73 -1.60 20.18
C PHE A 26 22.14 -0.42 20.96
N LEU A 27 22.96 0.36 21.66
CA LEU A 27 22.49 1.54 22.39
C LEU A 27 21.97 2.62 21.44
N GLU A 28 22.70 2.89 20.35
CA GLU A 28 22.26 3.82 19.30
C GLU A 28 20.93 3.36 18.68
N TYR A 29 20.75 2.06 18.45
CA TYR A 29 19.47 1.53 17.98
C TYR A 29 18.33 1.80 18.98
N LEU A 30 18.57 1.60 20.28
CA LEU A 30 17.56 1.87 21.32
C LEU A 30 17.20 3.36 21.39
N ASP A 31 18.15 4.26 21.19
CA ASP A 31 17.86 5.70 21.11
C ASP A 31 16.95 6.02 19.92
N ILE A 32 17.19 5.41 18.75
CA ILE A 32 16.30 5.57 17.57
C ILE A 32 14.90 5.00 17.86
N VAL A 33 14.79 3.84 18.51
CA VAL A 33 13.49 3.26 18.90
C VAL A 33 12.76 4.16 19.89
N LYS A 34 13.49 4.78 20.81
CA LYS A 34 12.92 5.70 21.81
C LYS A 34 12.41 6.99 21.15
N GLU A 35 13.12 7.52 20.16
CA GLU A 35 12.69 8.68 19.37
C GLU A 35 11.50 8.37 18.46
N ASN A 36 11.51 7.19 17.83
CA ASN A 36 10.45 6.74 16.94
C ASN A 36 10.11 5.25 17.16
N PRO A 37 9.12 4.95 18.02
CA PRO A 37 8.72 3.58 18.30
C PRO A 37 8.20 2.82 17.07
N GLU A 38 7.64 3.52 16.08
CA GLU A 38 7.03 2.92 14.88
C GLU A 38 8.04 2.19 13.99
N ILE A 39 9.35 2.42 14.16
CA ILE A 39 10.37 1.66 13.42
C ILE A 39 10.32 0.16 13.75
N THR A 40 9.83 -0.18 14.94
CA THR A 40 9.68 -1.56 15.42
C THR A 40 8.35 -2.21 14.99
N MET A 41 7.50 -1.46 14.26
CA MET A 41 6.19 -1.93 13.86
C MET A 41 6.26 -3.22 13.02
N LEU A 42 5.42 -4.18 13.38
CA LEU A 42 5.28 -5.45 12.67
C LEU A 42 4.84 -5.22 11.21
N ALA A 43 5.36 -6.04 10.30
CA ALA A 43 5.08 -5.90 8.87
C ALA A 43 3.57 -5.91 8.54
N HIS A 44 2.79 -6.77 9.19
CA HIS A 44 1.35 -6.84 8.96
C HIS A 44 0.59 -5.63 9.52
N GLN A 45 1.03 -5.06 10.65
CA GLN A 45 0.43 -3.84 11.21
C GLN A 45 0.67 -2.66 10.27
N ARG A 46 1.89 -2.53 9.75
CA ARG A 46 2.26 -1.52 8.75
C ARG A 46 1.41 -1.62 7.50
N MET A 47 1.22 -2.84 6.98
CA MET A 47 0.34 -3.07 5.83
C MET A 47 -1.11 -2.69 6.13
N TYR A 48 -1.62 -3.07 7.31
CA TYR A 48 -2.97 -2.71 7.72
C TYR A 48 -3.17 -1.19 7.79
N GLN A 49 -2.28 -0.46 8.47
CA GLN A 49 -2.32 1.00 8.55
C GLN A 49 -2.30 1.62 7.16
N LEU A 50 -1.34 1.24 6.32
CA LEU A 50 -1.19 1.78 4.96
C LEU A 50 -2.43 1.54 4.07
N ILE A 51 -3.10 0.40 4.23
CA ILE A 51 -4.34 0.07 3.51
C ILE A 51 -5.54 0.88 4.05
N THR A 52 -5.60 1.09 5.37
CA THR A 52 -6.78 1.66 6.04
C THR A 52 -6.72 3.17 6.23
N GLU A 53 -5.54 3.77 6.31
CA GLU A 53 -5.31 5.21 6.51
C GLU A 53 -6.03 6.09 5.47
N PRO A 54 -6.02 5.76 4.16
CA PRO A 54 -6.77 6.53 3.15
C PRO A 54 -8.30 6.43 3.28
N GLY A 55 -8.79 5.59 4.21
CA GLY A 55 -10.19 5.34 4.47
C GLY A 55 -10.79 4.21 3.64
N VAL A 56 -12.00 3.82 4.03
CA VAL A 56 -12.80 2.79 3.35
C VAL A 56 -14.15 3.39 3.02
N THR A 57 -14.55 3.31 1.75
CA THR A 57 -15.90 3.65 1.29
C THR A 57 -16.80 2.42 1.31
N VAL A 58 -18.02 2.58 1.80
CA VAL A 58 -18.98 1.48 1.90
C VAL A 58 -19.97 1.58 0.74
N ILE A 59 -20.05 0.55 -0.07
CA ILE A 59 -20.95 0.47 -1.23
C ILE A 59 -22.06 -0.51 -0.91
N ARG A 60 -23.31 -0.02 -0.86
CA ARG A 60 -24.49 -0.87 -0.74
C ARG A 60 -24.89 -1.37 -2.13
N THR A 61 -25.06 -2.67 -2.27
CA THR A 61 -25.28 -3.29 -3.58
C THR A 61 -26.74 -3.19 -4.04
N ASP A 62 -27.67 -2.97 -3.12
CA ASP A 62 -29.10 -2.79 -3.37
C ASP A 62 -29.40 -1.55 -4.22
N GLU A 63 -28.59 -0.50 -4.08
CA GLU A 63 -28.67 0.74 -4.84
C GLU A 63 -28.23 0.60 -6.31
N ASN A 64 -27.48 -0.46 -6.66
CA ASN A 64 -26.96 -0.67 -8.02
C ASN A 64 -27.31 -2.06 -8.59
N PRO A 65 -28.19 -2.15 -9.61
CA PRO A 65 -28.62 -3.42 -10.20
C PRO A 65 -27.48 -4.31 -10.71
N ARG A 66 -26.37 -3.72 -11.18
CA ARG A 66 -25.19 -4.49 -11.64
C ARG A 66 -24.45 -5.12 -10.47
N LEU A 67 -24.28 -4.37 -9.37
CA LEU A 67 -23.60 -4.87 -8.17
C LEU A 67 -24.47 -5.90 -7.46
N ARG A 68 -25.78 -5.68 -7.38
CA ARG A 68 -26.74 -6.65 -6.82
C ARG A 68 -26.70 -8.01 -7.52
N ARG A 69 -26.47 -8.04 -8.83
CA ARG A 69 -26.35 -9.29 -9.59
C ARG A 69 -25.12 -10.12 -9.22
N ILE A 70 -24.01 -9.47 -8.85
CA ILE A 70 -22.72 -10.13 -8.57
C ILE A 70 -22.59 -10.45 -7.08
N TYR A 71 -23.01 -9.51 -6.22
CA TYR A 71 -22.77 -9.53 -4.78
C TYR A 71 -24.08 -9.64 -3.96
N GLY A 72 -25.23 -9.82 -4.59
CA GLY A 72 -26.50 -9.96 -3.88
C GLY A 72 -26.86 -8.71 -3.07
N ASN A 73 -27.30 -8.91 -1.83
CA ASN A 73 -27.67 -7.85 -0.89
C ASN A 73 -26.53 -7.48 0.09
N ASP A 74 -25.29 -7.86 -0.24
CA ASP A 74 -24.14 -7.62 0.61
C ASP A 74 -23.67 -6.16 0.60
N VAL A 75 -22.88 -5.80 1.59
CA VAL A 75 -22.25 -4.48 1.70
C VAL A 75 -20.77 -4.63 1.40
N ILE A 76 -20.30 -3.92 0.36
CA ILE A 76 -18.91 -4.02 -0.12
C ILE A 76 -18.09 -2.90 0.51
N LYS A 77 -16.90 -3.25 1.04
CA LYS A 77 -15.89 -2.29 1.48
C LYS A 77 -14.94 -2.01 0.33
N ASN A 78 -14.94 -0.77 -0.15
CA ASN A 78 -13.98 -0.28 -1.13
C ASN A 78 -12.85 0.45 -0.40
N ILE A 79 -11.63 -0.04 -0.59
CA ILE A 79 -10.43 0.46 0.07
C ILE A 79 -9.82 1.56 -0.81
N ASN A 80 -9.77 2.78 -0.29
CA ASN A 80 -9.35 3.95 -1.07
C ASN A 80 -7.85 3.91 -1.45
N PHE A 81 -7.01 3.23 -0.66
CA PHE A 81 -5.58 3.06 -0.93
C PHE A 81 -5.30 2.57 -2.35
N LEU A 82 -6.04 1.55 -2.79
CA LEU A 82 -5.90 0.99 -4.14
C LEU A 82 -6.26 2.01 -5.21
N MET A 83 -7.32 2.81 -5.05
CA MET A 83 -7.66 3.84 -6.04
C MET A 83 -6.59 4.92 -6.18
N MET A 84 -6.02 5.37 -5.05
CA MET A 84 -4.99 6.42 -5.05
C MET A 84 -3.73 5.96 -5.81
N SER A 85 -3.21 4.78 -5.47
CA SER A 85 -2.01 4.23 -6.12
C SER A 85 -2.21 3.99 -7.62
N PHE A 86 -3.37 3.48 -8.04
CA PHE A 86 -3.68 3.30 -9.46
C PHE A 86 -3.75 4.65 -10.22
N SER A 87 -4.31 5.69 -9.60
CA SER A 87 -4.44 7.02 -10.23
C SER A 87 -3.10 7.74 -10.42
N GLU A 88 -2.15 7.56 -9.51
CA GLU A 88 -0.79 8.08 -9.63
C GLU A 88 -0.02 7.40 -10.77
N SER A 89 -0.23 6.10 -10.94
CA SER A 89 0.40 5.34 -12.02
C SER A 89 -0.09 5.75 -13.42
N ILE A 90 -1.29 6.33 -13.55
CA ILE A 90 -1.83 6.82 -14.83
C ILE A 90 -1.30 8.23 -15.17
N LYS A 91 -0.94 9.04 -14.17
CA LYS A 91 -0.39 10.39 -14.39
C LYS A 91 1.06 10.39 -14.87
N GLN A 92 1.78 9.28 -14.70
CA GLN A 92 3.19 9.13 -15.08
C GLN A 92 3.38 8.39 -16.42
N SER A 93 2.30 8.05 -17.13
CA SER A 93 2.31 7.41 -18.46
C SER A 93 1.77 8.33 -19.54
#